data_AF-A0A8T1WP72-F1
#
_entry.id   AF-A0A8T1WP72-F1
#
_cell.length_a   1.000
_cell.length_b   1.000
_cell.length_c   1.000
_cell.angle_alpha   90.00
_cell.angle_beta   90.00
_cell.angle_gamma   90.00
#
_symmetry.space_group_name_H-M   'P 1'
#
loop_
_entity.id
_entity.type
_entity.pdbx_description
1 polymer ?
#
loop_
_entity_poly.entity_id
_entity_poly.type
_entity_poly.pdbx_seq_one_letter_code
_entity_poly.pdbx_strand_id
1 'polypeptide(L)'
;MAHMSLVYTHTTKQPEWIQEYTHLEYLHIEGIFFASLMSLLEGMFDKMSSLAFVHLGFHPILSTLPSFDGLTRLKSLTLAMLFSLVELPTFDTAHNLERLLLVSLVNVNSLPDLTPVKKVNMFTVADRAPWCCNGFLGSCDLQNPNCQVHPLWGTPAATCLSSNRTDDHPSDGTLEVLKKFSRTICYDLLLPGKIDVPPSEDSMRQCNGTLYRRCEWPGVKEAMCYSSRLMAISCSANPYPIEMRRHQIQCGIGDRCDPLYEAWLGCI
;
A
#
# COMPACT_ATOMS: atom_id res chain seq x y z
N MET A 1 -2.81 5.69 -25.34
CA MET A 1 -3.01 6.21 -23.98
C MET A 1 -1.73 5.93 -23.20
N ALA A 2 -1.10 6.94 -22.59
CA ALA A 2 0.16 6.78 -21.85
C ALA A 2 -0.04 6.65 -20.34
N HIS A 3 -1.13 7.18 -19.80
CA HIS A 3 -1.41 7.20 -18.37
C HIS A 3 -2.85 6.77 -18.11
N MET A 4 -3.03 5.82 -17.20
CA MET A 4 -4.32 5.39 -16.69
C MET A 4 -4.30 5.40 -15.17
N SER A 5 -5.25 6.12 -14.57
CA SER A 5 -5.48 6.12 -13.12
C SER A 5 -6.97 5.91 -12.86
N LEU A 6 -7.29 4.83 -12.16
CA LEU A 6 -8.63 4.39 -11.79
C LEU A 6 -8.71 4.33 -10.26
N VAL A 7 -8.84 5.49 -9.62
CA VAL A 7 -8.83 5.62 -8.17
C VAL A 7 -10.25 5.78 -7.65
N TYR A 8 -10.60 4.94 -6.68
CA TYR A 8 -11.92 4.87 -6.06
C TYR A 8 -13.07 4.73 -7.04
N THR A 9 -12.78 4.01 -8.12
CA THR A 9 -13.77 3.58 -9.08
C THR A 9 -14.40 2.29 -8.58
N HIS A 10 -15.68 2.05 -8.88
CA HIS A 10 -16.34 0.76 -8.62
C HIS A 10 -15.86 -0.35 -9.58
N THR A 11 -14.60 -0.27 -10.04
CA THR A 11 -14.01 -1.19 -11.01
C THR A 11 -13.67 -2.49 -10.31
N THR A 12 -14.41 -3.54 -10.63
CA THR A 12 -14.21 -4.89 -10.08
C THR A 12 -13.53 -5.85 -11.05
N LYS A 13 -13.51 -5.50 -12.34
CA LYS A 13 -12.88 -6.27 -13.43
C LYS A 13 -12.30 -5.32 -14.47
N GLN A 14 -11.20 -5.70 -15.12
CA GLN A 14 -10.75 -5.01 -16.33
C GLN A 14 -11.54 -5.49 -17.56
N PRO A 15 -11.76 -4.60 -18.54
CA PRO A 15 -12.19 -5.03 -19.87
C PRO A 15 -11.05 -5.79 -20.57
N GLU A 16 -11.40 -6.77 -21.41
CA GLU A 16 -10.42 -7.60 -22.14
C GLU A 16 -9.47 -6.77 -23.01
N TRP A 17 -9.97 -5.69 -23.62
CA TRP A 17 -9.18 -4.80 -24.48
C TRP A 17 -8.11 -3.99 -23.74
N ILE A 18 -8.00 -4.07 -22.41
CA ILE A 18 -6.92 -3.38 -21.68
C ILE A 18 -5.52 -3.81 -22.14
N GLN A 19 -5.39 -5.05 -22.63
CA GLN A 19 -4.15 -5.59 -23.19
C GLN A 19 -3.69 -4.86 -24.47
N GLU A 20 -4.59 -4.11 -25.12
CA GLU A 20 -4.29 -3.32 -26.32
C GLU A 20 -3.50 -2.03 -26.00
N TYR A 21 -3.41 -1.62 -24.72
CA TYR A 21 -2.61 -0.46 -24.32
C TYR A 21 -1.11 -0.73 -24.21
N THR A 22 -0.51 -1.10 -25.33
CA THR A 22 0.92 -1.43 -25.44
C THR A 22 1.86 -0.23 -25.19
N HIS A 23 1.34 0.99 -25.27
CA HIS A 23 2.05 2.24 -25.01
C HIS A 23 1.75 2.85 -23.63
N LEU A 24 1.09 2.09 -22.73
CA LEU A 24 0.84 2.56 -21.37
C LEU A 24 2.16 2.67 -20.61
N GLU A 25 2.41 3.82 -19.99
CA GLU A 25 3.62 4.10 -19.21
C GLU A 25 3.33 4.16 -17.70
N TYR A 26 2.08 4.46 -17.33
CA TYR A 26 1.63 4.56 -15.96
C TYR A 26 0.26 3.89 -15.77
N LEU A 27 0.17 2.99 -14.80
CA LEU A 27 -1.05 2.34 -14.36
C LEU A 27 -1.20 2.49 -12.85
N HIS A 28 -2.27 3.15 -12.41
CA HIS A 28 -2.70 3.18 -11.01
C HIS A 28 -4.14 2.73 -10.92
N ILE A 29 -4.40 1.65 -10.19
CA ILE A 29 -5.75 1.22 -9.87
C ILE A 29 -5.84 1.17 -8.34
N GLU A 30 -6.82 1.88 -7.79
CA GLU A 30 -7.07 1.88 -6.35
C GLU A 30 -8.53 1.62 -6.06
N GLY A 31 -8.80 0.56 -5.32
CA GLY A 31 -10.15 0.15 -4.96
C GLY A 31 -10.69 0.90 -3.75
N ILE A 32 -11.97 0.66 -3.47
CA ILE A 32 -12.65 1.05 -2.23
C ILE A 32 -13.04 -0.20 -1.45
N PHE A 33 -13.40 -0.02 -0.17
CA PHE A 33 -13.72 -1.11 0.76
C PHE A 33 -14.67 -2.18 0.22
N PHE A 34 -15.68 -1.75 -0.55
CA PHE A 34 -16.74 -2.61 -1.06
C PHE A 34 -16.70 -2.80 -2.59
N ALA A 35 -15.74 -2.19 -3.29
CA ALA A 35 -15.56 -2.37 -4.73
C ALA A 35 -14.07 -2.27 -5.09
N SER A 36 -13.50 -3.40 -5.46
CA SER A 36 -12.09 -3.53 -5.82
C SER A 36 -11.94 -4.61 -6.88
N LEU A 37 -10.78 -4.65 -7.54
CA LEU A 37 -10.47 -5.72 -8.48
C LEU A 37 -10.57 -7.09 -7.78
N MET A 38 -11.29 -8.01 -8.43
CA MET A 38 -11.40 -9.40 -8.00
C MET A 38 -10.30 -10.26 -8.61
N SER A 39 -9.92 -9.95 -9.84
CA SER A 39 -8.89 -10.64 -10.61
C SER A 39 -8.24 -9.66 -11.59
N LEU A 40 -7.05 -10.01 -12.05
CA LEU A 40 -6.41 -9.42 -13.22
C LEU A 40 -6.49 -10.40 -14.39
N LEU A 41 -6.56 -9.89 -15.61
CA LEU A 41 -6.50 -10.74 -16.79
C LEU A 41 -5.13 -11.41 -16.89
N GLU A 42 -5.13 -12.71 -17.18
CA GLU A 42 -3.90 -13.44 -17.50
C GLU A 42 -3.25 -12.83 -18.75
N GLY A 43 -1.93 -12.75 -18.76
CA GLY A 43 -1.17 -12.12 -19.85
C GLY A 43 -1.37 -10.61 -20.01
N MET A 44 -2.05 -9.93 -19.06
CA MET A 44 -2.34 -8.49 -19.16
C MET A 44 -1.08 -7.64 -19.45
N PHE A 45 0.05 -8.02 -18.87
CA PHE A 45 1.29 -7.27 -18.96
C PHE A 45 2.21 -7.69 -20.11
N ASP A 46 1.89 -8.76 -20.84
CA ASP A 46 2.78 -9.37 -21.84
C ASP A 46 3.25 -8.39 -22.91
N LYS A 47 2.36 -7.47 -23.31
CA LYS A 47 2.61 -6.47 -24.38
C LYS A 47 2.81 -5.05 -23.84
N MET A 48 2.92 -4.88 -22.52
CA MET A 48 3.02 -3.56 -21.87
C MET A 48 4.49 -3.16 -21.59
N SER A 49 5.36 -3.30 -22.59
CA SER A 49 6.79 -3.01 -22.45
C SER A 49 7.13 -1.54 -22.18
N SER A 50 6.19 -0.62 -22.43
CA SER A 50 6.34 0.80 -22.09
C SER A 50 6.04 1.12 -20.63
N LEU A 51 5.41 0.20 -19.89
CA LEU A 51 4.90 0.44 -18.55
C LEU A 51 6.05 0.59 -17.56
N ALA A 52 6.15 1.79 -16.97
CA ALA A 52 7.21 2.17 -16.05
C ALA A 52 6.72 2.27 -14.60
N PHE A 53 5.42 2.52 -14.39
CA PHE A 53 4.84 2.70 -13.06
C PHE A 53 3.59 1.85 -12.93
N VAL A 54 3.56 0.99 -11.92
CA VAL A 54 2.39 0.20 -11.55
C VAL A 54 2.09 0.42 -10.07
N HIS A 55 0.87 0.87 -9.79
CA HIS A 55 0.32 0.98 -8.45
C HIS A 55 -1.02 0.23 -8.39
N LEU A 56 -1.06 -0.84 -7.61
CA LEU A 56 -2.29 -1.55 -7.25
C LEU A 56 -2.54 -1.36 -5.76
N GLY A 57 -3.60 -0.62 -5.43
CA GLY A 57 -3.94 -0.25 -4.07
C GLY A 57 -5.32 -0.76 -3.68
N PHE A 58 -5.44 -1.32 -2.49
CA PHE A 58 -6.72 -1.69 -1.89
C PHE A 58 -7.53 -2.65 -2.77
N HIS A 59 -7.02 -3.87 -2.95
CA HIS A 59 -7.73 -4.97 -3.60
C HIS A 59 -7.68 -6.22 -2.71
N PRO A 60 -8.45 -6.24 -1.60
CA PRO A 60 -8.30 -7.23 -0.54
C PRO A 60 -8.55 -8.67 -0.99
N ILE A 61 -9.37 -8.87 -2.03
CA ILE A 61 -9.71 -10.20 -2.55
C ILE A 61 -8.90 -10.62 -3.78
N LEU A 62 -8.03 -9.75 -4.30
CA LEU A 62 -7.17 -10.08 -5.44
C LEU A 62 -6.10 -11.09 -4.96
N SER A 63 -6.20 -12.34 -5.43
CA SER A 63 -5.37 -13.44 -4.95
C SER A 63 -4.15 -13.75 -5.81
N THR A 64 -4.14 -13.30 -7.06
CA THR A 64 -3.05 -13.56 -8.02
C THR A 64 -2.73 -12.31 -8.84
N LEU A 65 -1.49 -12.23 -9.30
CA LEU A 65 -1.02 -11.22 -10.25
C LEU A 65 -0.53 -11.92 -11.53
N PRO A 66 -0.74 -11.33 -12.72
CA PRO A 66 -0.19 -11.85 -13.96
C PRO A 66 1.34 -11.66 -13.97
N SER A 67 2.03 -12.40 -14.85
CA SER A 67 3.48 -12.31 -14.99
C SER A 67 3.95 -10.87 -15.24
N PHE A 68 5.12 -10.53 -14.70
CA PHE A 68 5.80 -9.26 -14.95
C PHE A 68 6.77 -9.32 -16.15
N ASP A 69 6.87 -10.44 -16.86
CA ASP A 69 7.85 -10.64 -17.95
C ASP A 69 7.79 -9.56 -19.04
N GLY A 70 6.58 -9.11 -19.40
CA GLY A 70 6.39 -8.04 -20.38
C GLY A 70 6.82 -6.65 -19.89
N LEU A 71 6.98 -6.45 -18.57
CA LEU A 71 7.24 -5.15 -17.93
C LEU A 71 8.73 -4.74 -17.92
N THR A 72 9.39 -4.86 -19.07
CA THR A 72 10.85 -4.64 -19.21
C THR A 72 11.34 -3.22 -18.87
N ARG A 73 10.46 -2.22 -18.86
CA ARG A 73 10.76 -0.82 -18.47
C ARG A 73 10.26 -0.45 -17.07
N LEU A 74 9.77 -1.41 -16.28
CA LEU A 74 9.23 -1.14 -14.95
C LEU A 74 10.29 -0.46 -14.07
N LYS A 75 9.95 0.71 -13.55
CA LYS A 75 10.78 1.51 -12.64
C LYS A 75 10.21 1.58 -11.23
N SER A 76 8.89 1.54 -11.09
CA SER A 76 8.21 1.64 -9.80
C SER A 76 7.09 0.64 -9.72
N LEU A 77 7.11 -0.18 -8.67
CA LEU A 77 6.03 -1.09 -8.32
C LEU A 77 5.54 -0.79 -6.91
N THR A 78 4.24 -0.55 -6.78
CA THR A 78 3.55 -0.41 -5.49
C THR A 78 2.39 -1.38 -5.43
N LEU A 79 2.45 -2.29 -4.46
CA LEU A 79 1.40 -3.24 -4.13
C LEU A 79 0.99 -2.97 -2.69
N ALA A 80 -0.22 -2.47 -2.49
CA ALA A 80 -0.71 -2.08 -1.18
C ALA A 80 -2.07 -2.71 -0.91
N MET A 81 -2.22 -3.33 0.27
CA MET A 81 -3.49 -3.85 0.77
C MET A 81 -4.10 -4.93 -0.15
N LEU A 82 -3.26 -5.87 -0.59
CA LEU A 82 -3.65 -7.06 -1.36
C LEU A 82 -3.72 -8.27 -0.42
N PHE A 83 -4.76 -8.32 0.41
CA PHE A 83 -4.79 -9.26 1.53
C PHE A 83 -4.85 -10.73 1.11
N SER A 84 -5.56 -11.05 0.03
CA SER A 84 -5.66 -12.41 -0.49
C SER A 84 -4.48 -12.82 -1.37
N LEU A 85 -3.55 -11.93 -1.70
CA LEU A 85 -2.40 -12.25 -2.54
C LEU A 85 -1.49 -13.25 -1.82
N VAL A 86 -1.23 -14.38 -2.46
CA VAL A 86 -0.45 -15.48 -1.87
C VAL A 86 1.01 -15.48 -2.32
N GLU A 87 1.29 -14.97 -3.52
CA GLU A 87 2.62 -14.96 -4.13
C GLU A 87 2.83 -13.73 -5.01
N LEU A 88 4.09 -13.38 -5.23
CA LEU A 88 4.49 -12.35 -6.18
C LEU A 88 5.06 -13.02 -7.44
N PRO A 89 4.75 -12.50 -8.64
CA PRO A 89 5.44 -12.92 -9.87
C PRO A 89 6.95 -12.70 -9.78
N THR A 90 7.72 -13.42 -10.60
CA THR A 90 9.18 -13.26 -10.61
C THR A 90 9.58 -11.86 -11.10
N PHE A 91 10.77 -11.42 -10.69
CA PHE A 91 11.34 -10.13 -11.10
C PHE A 91 12.43 -10.29 -12.17
N ASP A 92 12.44 -11.42 -12.89
CA ASP A 92 13.53 -11.78 -13.82
C ASP A 92 13.81 -10.72 -14.88
N THR A 93 12.79 -9.99 -15.33
CA THR A 93 12.89 -8.93 -16.34
C THR A 93 12.94 -7.51 -15.74
N ALA A 94 12.78 -7.37 -14.42
CA ALA A 94 12.63 -6.08 -13.73
C ALA A 94 13.97 -5.38 -13.45
N HIS A 95 14.92 -5.44 -14.38
CA HIS A 95 16.27 -4.87 -14.23
C HIS A 95 16.30 -3.34 -14.08
N ASN A 96 15.20 -2.68 -14.45
CA ASN A 96 15.03 -1.23 -14.37
C ASN A 96 14.31 -0.78 -13.10
N LEU A 97 13.91 -1.71 -12.22
CA LEU A 97 13.17 -1.37 -11.01
C LEU A 97 14.03 -0.50 -10.10
N GLU A 98 13.55 0.69 -9.79
CA GLU A 98 14.18 1.68 -8.92
C GLU A 98 13.47 1.75 -7.56
N ARG A 99 12.14 1.57 -7.57
CA ARG A 99 11.27 1.64 -6.38
C ARG A 99 10.38 0.41 -6.26
N LEU A 100 10.44 -0.24 -5.09
CA LEU A 100 9.56 -1.33 -4.71
C LEU A 100 8.90 -1.00 -3.37
N LEU A 101 7.57 -0.96 -3.36
CA LEU A 101 6.78 -0.70 -2.16
C LEU A 101 5.74 -1.81 -1.98
N LEU A 102 5.86 -2.57 -0.91
CA LEU A 102 4.96 -3.65 -0.53
C LEU A 102 4.31 -3.29 0.80
N VAL A 103 2.98 -3.18 0.84
CA VAL A 103 2.25 -2.77 2.04
C VAL A 103 1.10 -3.75 2.29
N SER A 104 1.05 -4.37 3.46
CA SER A 104 -0.06 -5.26 3.86
C SER A 104 -0.30 -6.43 2.91
N LEU A 105 0.78 -7.14 2.57
CA LEU A 105 0.73 -8.39 1.82
C LEU A 105 0.70 -9.58 2.80
N VAL A 106 -0.42 -9.72 3.48
CA VAL A 106 -0.54 -10.52 4.71
C VAL A 106 -0.46 -12.04 4.52
N ASN A 107 -0.59 -12.51 3.28
CA ASN A 107 -0.53 -13.94 2.91
C ASN A 107 0.68 -14.28 2.03
N VAL A 108 1.54 -13.31 1.72
CA VAL A 108 2.79 -13.53 0.97
C VAL A 108 3.85 -14.03 1.96
N ASN A 109 4.13 -15.33 1.92
CA ASN A 109 5.01 -16.01 2.87
C ASN A 109 6.48 -16.06 2.45
N SER A 110 6.80 -15.73 1.21
CA SER A 110 8.16 -15.67 0.68
C SER A 110 8.25 -14.55 -0.36
N LEU A 111 9.48 -14.14 -0.69
CA LEU A 111 9.74 -13.25 -1.82
C LEU A 111 10.35 -14.03 -2.99
N PRO A 112 10.01 -13.66 -4.24
CA PRO A 112 10.74 -14.15 -5.41
C PRO A 112 12.19 -13.63 -5.40
N ASP A 113 13.03 -14.20 -6.28
CA ASP A 113 14.43 -13.79 -6.38
C ASP A 113 14.56 -12.30 -6.76
N LEU A 114 15.25 -11.54 -5.91
CA LEU A 114 15.53 -10.13 -6.09
C LEU A 114 16.92 -9.88 -6.72
N THR A 115 17.69 -10.91 -7.04
CA THR A 115 18.97 -10.77 -7.76
C THR A 115 18.87 -9.93 -9.06
N PRO A 116 17.79 -10.02 -9.86
CA PRO A 116 17.65 -9.22 -11.07
C PRO A 116 17.44 -7.71 -10.85
N VAL A 117 16.95 -7.27 -9.68
CA VAL A 117 16.52 -5.88 -9.42
C VAL A 117 17.67 -4.96 -8.97
N LYS A 118 18.75 -4.93 -9.76
CA LYS A 118 20.02 -4.27 -9.41
C LYS A 118 19.95 -2.75 -9.21
N LYS A 119 18.94 -2.07 -9.78
CA LYS A 119 18.79 -0.61 -9.73
C LYS A 119 17.95 -0.10 -8.56
N VAL A 120 17.39 -1.00 -7.74
CA VAL A 120 16.53 -0.60 -6.61
C VAL A 120 17.31 0.30 -5.65
N ASN A 121 16.77 1.50 -5.46
CA ASN A 121 17.28 2.53 -4.56
C ASN A 121 16.28 2.87 -3.44
N MET A 122 15.03 2.44 -3.59
CA MET A 122 14.00 2.51 -2.56
C MET A 122 13.28 1.16 -2.49
N PHE A 123 13.38 0.49 -1.36
CA PHE A 123 12.60 -0.70 -1.06
C PHE A 123 11.98 -0.56 0.31
N THR A 124 10.66 -0.57 0.37
CA THR A 124 9.91 -0.46 1.62
C THR A 124 8.92 -1.61 1.72
N VAL A 125 8.90 -2.23 2.90
CA VAL A 125 7.93 -3.24 3.28
C VAL A 125 7.32 -2.78 4.59
N ALA A 126 6.04 -2.43 4.53
CA ALA A 126 5.31 -1.90 5.66
C ALA A 126 4.06 -2.73 5.92
N ASP A 127 3.56 -2.62 7.14
CA ASP A 127 2.26 -3.13 7.56
C ASP A 127 2.06 -4.61 7.34
N ARG A 128 2.81 -5.44 8.06
CA ARG A 128 2.66 -6.90 8.07
C ARG A 128 3.06 -7.59 6.75
N ALA A 129 4.19 -8.28 6.87
CA ALA A 129 4.75 -9.17 5.87
C ALA A 129 5.25 -10.46 6.57
N PRO A 130 4.55 -11.60 6.43
CA PRO A 130 4.89 -12.84 7.15
C PRO A 130 6.33 -13.31 6.92
N TRP A 131 6.86 -13.14 5.70
CA TRP A 131 8.23 -13.53 5.35
C TRP A 131 9.31 -12.84 6.20
N CYS A 132 8.98 -11.74 6.89
CA CYS A 132 9.90 -11.10 7.83
C CYS A 132 10.21 -11.95 9.07
N CYS A 133 9.37 -12.93 9.39
CA CYS A 133 9.44 -13.65 10.67
C CYS A 133 8.96 -15.10 10.62
N ASN A 134 8.42 -15.58 9.51
CA ASN A 134 7.99 -16.98 9.35
C ASN A 134 9.14 -17.97 9.05
N GLY A 135 10.39 -17.49 9.06
CA GLY A 135 11.57 -18.29 8.76
C GLY A 135 12.05 -18.23 7.30
N PHE A 136 11.53 -17.31 6.48
CA PHE A 136 12.09 -17.04 5.15
C PHE A 136 13.48 -16.40 5.24
N LEU A 137 13.68 -15.43 6.14
CA LEU A 137 14.96 -14.73 6.34
C LEU A 137 15.94 -15.44 7.31
N GLY A 138 15.62 -16.65 7.75
CA GLY A 138 16.39 -17.38 8.75
C GLY A 138 15.48 -18.09 9.76
N SER A 139 15.76 -17.92 11.05
CA SER A 139 14.93 -18.53 12.10
C SER A 139 13.53 -17.91 12.13
N CYS A 140 12.52 -18.77 12.28
CA CYS A 140 11.15 -18.31 12.52
C CYS A 140 11.05 -17.66 13.92
N ASP A 141 10.45 -16.48 13.97
CA ASP A 141 10.14 -15.73 15.19
C ASP A 141 8.67 -15.29 15.17
N LEU A 142 7.79 -16.16 15.65
CA LEU A 142 6.37 -15.83 15.75
C LEU A 142 6.06 -14.73 16.77
N GLN A 143 7.00 -14.34 17.64
CA GLN A 143 6.81 -13.20 18.56
C GLN A 143 6.98 -11.85 17.86
N ASN A 144 7.55 -11.83 16.66
CA ASN A 144 7.66 -10.62 15.86
C ASN A 144 6.26 -10.05 15.56
N PRO A 145 6.02 -8.73 15.75
CA PRO A 145 4.73 -8.11 15.49
C PRO A 145 4.19 -8.35 14.07
N ASN A 146 5.05 -8.52 13.06
CA ASN A 146 4.65 -8.83 11.69
C ASN A 146 4.03 -10.24 11.52
N CYS A 147 4.24 -11.16 12.47
CA CYS A 147 3.68 -12.51 12.45
C CYS A 147 2.52 -12.70 13.43
N GLN A 148 2.20 -11.70 14.24
CA GLN A 148 1.09 -11.74 15.19
C GLN A 148 -0.25 -11.38 14.51
N VAL A 149 -1.35 -11.54 15.25
CA VAL A 149 -2.67 -11.07 14.81
C VAL A 149 -2.61 -9.56 14.55
N HIS A 150 -3.04 -9.12 13.37
CA HIS A 150 -2.89 -7.71 13.01
C HIS A 150 -3.85 -6.83 13.81
N PRO A 151 -3.39 -5.79 14.53
CA PRO A 151 -4.24 -5.01 15.43
C PRO A 151 -5.29 -4.17 14.69
N LEU A 152 -5.03 -3.77 13.44
CA LEU A 152 -5.97 -2.97 12.65
C LEU A 152 -6.86 -3.82 11.74
N TRP A 153 -6.32 -4.92 11.18
CA TRP A 153 -6.99 -5.71 10.14
C TRP A 153 -7.59 -7.01 10.67
N GLY A 154 -7.24 -7.42 11.89
CA GLY A 154 -7.67 -8.69 12.49
C GLY A 154 -7.16 -9.93 11.76
N THR A 155 -6.18 -9.79 10.86
CA THR A 155 -5.65 -10.91 10.08
C THR A 155 -4.95 -11.92 11.01
N PRO A 156 -5.09 -13.24 10.81
CA PRO A 156 -4.62 -14.27 11.77
C PRO A 156 -3.10 -14.26 12.00
N ALA A 157 -2.56 -14.89 13.03
CA ALA A 157 -1.10 -15.03 13.14
C ALA A 157 -0.52 -15.84 11.96
N ALA A 158 0.70 -15.51 11.54
CA ALA A 158 1.44 -16.30 10.56
C ALA A 158 1.93 -17.62 11.17
N THR A 159 2.28 -18.58 10.32
CA THR A 159 2.88 -19.86 10.71
C THR A 159 4.31 -19.93 10.21
N CYS A 160 5.16 -20.71 10.88
CA CYS A 160 6.51 -20.95 10.39
C CYS A 160 6.48 -21.78 9.11
N LEU A 161 7.35 -21.42 8.16
CA LEU A 161 7.66 -22.27 7.01
C LEU A 161 8.28 -23.59 7.49
N SER A 162 8.07 -24.66 6.72
CA SER A 162 8.62 -25.99 7.02
C SER A 162 10.16 -25.95 7.09
N SER A 163 10.74 -26.65 8.06
CA SER A 163 12.20 -26.77 8.21
C SER A 163 12.85 -27.63 7.12
N ASN A 164 12.07 -28.50 6.47
CA ASN A 164 12.55 -29.44 5.46
C ASN A 164 12.19 -29.00 4.03
N ARG A 165 11.81 -27.73 3.84
CA ARG A 165 11.44 -27.21 2.53
C ARG A 165 12.64 -27.24 1.57
N THR A 166 12.39 -27.41 0.29
CA THR A 166 13.42 -27.35 -0.77
C THR A 166 13.31 -26.05 -1.59
N ASP A 167 12.16 -25.40 -1.46
CA ASP A 167 11.68 -24.15 -2.04
C ASP A 167 11.65 -23.03 -0.97
N ASP A 168 11.35 -21.80 -1.36
CA ASP A 168 11.26 -20.63 -0.46
C ASP A 168 12.52 -20.35 0.39
N HIS A 169 13.69 -20.55 -0.22
CA HIS A 169 14.94 -20.04 0.31
C HIS A 169 15.34 -18.78 -0.47
N PRO A 170 15.61 -17.64 0.21
CA PRO A 170 16.15 -16.49 -0.48
C PRO A 170 17.53 -16.84 -1.05
N SER A 171 17.77 -16.46 -2.30
CA SER A 171 19.10 -16.52 -2.91
C SER A 171 20.07 -15.59 -2.18
N ASP A 172 21.38 -15.79 -2.38
CA ASP A 172 22.40 -14.89 -1.84
C ASP A 172 22.18 -13.44 -2.32
N GLY A 173 21.84 -13.26 -3.61
CA GLY A 173 21.52 -11.94 -4.16
C GLY A 173 20.27 -11.32 -3.55
N THR A 174 19.26 -12.13 -3.24
CA THR A 174 18.07 -11.66 -2.50
C THR A 174 18.43 -11.20 -1.09
N LEU A 175 19.25 -11.97 -0.37
CA LEU A 175 19.74 -11.60 0.96
C LEU A 175 20.54 -10.30 0.93
N GLU A 176 21.38 -10.09 -0.08
CA GLU A 176 22.12 -8.84 -0.26
C GLU A 176 21.20 -7.62 -0.43
N VAL A 177 20.17 -7.74 -1.28
CA VAL A 177 19.16 -6.67 -1.47
C VAL A 177 18.43 -6.39 -0.15
N LEU A 178 17.97 -7.41 0.56
CA LEU A 178 17.24 -7.24 1.81
C LEU A 178 18.12 -6.61 2.89
N LYS A 179 19.38 -7.02 3.00
CA LYS A 179 20.34 -6.42 3.93
C LYS A 179 20.55 -4.93 3.67
N LYS A 180 20.66 -4.53 2.39
CA LYS A 180 20.78 -3.12 1.96
C LYS A 180 19.60 -2.27 2.45
N PHE A 181 18.40 -2.84 2.53
CA PHE A 181 17.16 -2.13 2.92
C PHE A 181 16.61 -2.51 4.30
N SER A 182 17.44 -3.12 5.16
CA SER A 182 17.05 -3.59 6.51
C SER A 182 16.35 -2.57 7.41
N ARG A 183 16.50 -1.26 7.16
CA ARG A 183 15.84 -0.18 7.91
C ARG A 183 14.45 0.19 7.42
N THR A 184 14.11 -0.19 6.19
CA THR A 184 12.87 0.21 5.52
C THR A 184 11.96 -0.99 5.22
N ILE A 185 12.41 -2.20 5.55
CA ILE A 185 11.62 -3.43 5.47
C ILE A 185 11.38 -3.99 6.87
N CYS A 186 10.26 -4.70 7.05
CA CYS A 186 9.97 -5.47 8.27
C CYS A 186 9.89 -4.65 9.59
N TYR A 187 9.77 -3.32 9.52
CA TYR A 187 9.94 -2.44 10.69
C TYR A 187 8.62 -1.92 11.28
N ASP A 188 7.69 -1.44 10.45
CA ASP A 188 6.50 -0.73 10.94
C ASP A 188 5.19 -1.45 10.63
N LEU A 189 4.36 -1.60 11.66
CA LEU A 189 2.93 -1.91 11.53
C LEU A 189 2.14 -0.61 11.42
N LEU A 190 1.07 -0.64 10.62
CA LEU A 190 0.09 0.43 10.63
C LEU A 190 -0.87 0.19 11.80
N LEU A 191 -0.87 1.15 12.72
CA LEU A 191 -1.65 1.08 13.95
C LEU A 191 -2.92 1.93 13.85
N PRO A 192 -4.00 1.54 14.56
CA PRO A 192 -5.18 2.38 14.70
C PRO A 192 -4.83 3.81 15.13
N GLY A 193 -5.48 4.81 14.53
CA GLY A 193 -5.23 6.23 14.80
C GLY A 193 -4.01 6.83 14.09
N LYS A 194 -3.19 6.04 13.38
CA LYS A 194 -2.13 6.55 12.49
C LYS A 194 -2.50 6.52 11.01
N ILE A 195 -3.66 5.93 10.69
CA ILE A 195 -4.18 5.80 9.33
C ILE A 195 -5.59 6.36 9.25
N ASP A 196 -5.85 7.03 8.13
CA ASP A 196 -7.19 7.38 7.71
C ASP A 196 -7.91 6.10 7.25
N VAL A 197 -8.91 5.66 8.02
CA VAL A 197 -9.79 4.57 7.60
C VAL A 197 -10.75 5.04 6.51
N PRO A 198 -11.35 4.12 5.74
CA PRO A 198 -12.35 4.50 4.73
C PRO A 198 -13.49 5.34 5.34
N PRO A 199 -13.96 6.38 4.63
CA PRO A 199 -15.11 7.17 5.08
C PRO A 199 -16.34 6.31 5.33
N SER A 200 -16.91 6.41 6.53
CA SER A 200 -18.26 5.94 6.84
C SER A 200 -19.27 7.07 6.69
N GLU A 201 -20.55 6.74 6.48
CA GLU A 201 -21.61 7.74 6.39
C GLU A 201 -21.65 8.66 7.62
N ASP A 202 -21.53 8.07 8.82
CA ASP A 202 -21.51 8.83 10.07
C ASP A 202 -20.29 9.76 10.17
N SER A 203 -19.11 9.28 9.76
CA SER A 203 -17.90 10.10 9.76
C SER A 203 -17.97 11.28 8.78
N MET A 204 -18.63 11.10 7.63
CA MET A 204 -18.86 12.17 6.64
C MET A 204 -19.92 13.15 7.12
N ARG A 205 -20.98 12.66 7.77
CA ARG A 205 -22.08 13.48 8.31
C ARG A 205 -21.58 14.47 9.37
N GLN A 206 -20.66 14.06 10.24
CA GLN A 206 -20.02 14.98 11.20
C GLN A 206 -19.32 16.15 10.52
N CYS A 207 -18.69 15.90 9.38
CA CYS A 207 -17.91 16.89 8.66
C CYS A 207 -18.75 17.79 7.76
N ASN A 208 -19.85 17.29 7.22
CA ASN A 208 -20.75 18.05 6.35
C ASN A 208 -20.00 18.83 5.24
N GLY A 209 -19.01 18.18 4.62
CA GLY A 209 -18.18 18.78 3.57
C GLY A 209 -17.21 19.88 4.00
N THR A 210 -17.05 20.13 5.31
CA THR A 210 -16.16 21.18 5.84
C THR A 210 -14.81 20.61 6.25
N LEU A 211 -13.73 21.05 5.60
CA LEU A 211 -12.35 20.68 5.96
C LEU A 211 -11.93 21.30 7.30
N TYR A 212 -11.00 20.64 8.00
CA TYR A 212 -10.32 21.10 9.21
C TYR A 212 -11.19 21.34 10.45
N ARG A 213 -12.52 21.20 10.30
CA ARG A 213 -13.46 21.17 11.40
C ARG A 213 -13.12 20.05 12.38
N ARG A 214 -13.21 20.34 13.68
CA ARG A 214 -13.11 19.33 14.74
C ARG A 214 -14.30 18.36 14.68
N CYS A 215 -14.02 17.07 14.82
CA CYS A 215 -15.02 16.01 14.86
C CYS A 215 -14.74 15.04 16.02
N GLU A 216 -15.65 14.08 16.25
CA GLU A 216 -15.55 13.10 17.33
C GLU A 216 -15.13 11.72 16.80
N TRP A 217 -14.10 11.15 17.42
CA TRP A 217 -13.61 9.80 17.14
C TRP A 217 -13.47 9.00 18.45
N PRO A 218 -14.00 7.77 18.54
CA PRO A 218 -13.96 6.99 19.77
C PRO A 218 -12.54 6.81 20.33
N GLY A 219 -12.33 7.21 21.59
CA GLY A 219 -11.07 7.03 22.30
C GLY A 219 -9.94 7.98 21.89
N VAL A 220 -10.20 8.97 21.03
CA VAL A 220 -9.18 9.91 20.53
C VAL A 220 -9.53 11.34 20.94
N LYS A 221 -8.53 12.05 21.47
CA LYS A 221 -8.70 13.42 22.01
C LYS A 221 -9.01 14.45 20.92
N GLU A 222 -8.33 14.34 19.79
CA GLU A 222 -8.42 15.28 18.67
C GLU A 222 -8.61 14.49 17.38
N ALA A 223 -9.70 14.78 16.68
CA ALA A 223 -9.97 14.27 15.35
C ALA A 223 -10.42 15.44 14.48
N MET A 224 -10.13 15.34 13.19
CA MET A 224 -10.32 16.42 12.24
C MET A 224 -10.97 15.92 10.96
N CYS A 225 -11.88 16.72 10.43
CA CYS A 225 -12.44 16.53 9.11
C CYS A 225 -11.38 16.77 8.06
N TYR A 226 -11.04 15.73 7.31
CA TYR A 226 -9.96 15.77 6.33
C TYR A 226 -10.31 14.92 5.11
N SER A 227 -9.81 15.30 3.94
CA SER A 227 -9.87 14.48 2.73
C SER A 227 -8.54 13.76 2.57
N SER A 228 -8.46 12.54 3.09
CA SER A 228 -7.30 11.69 2.87
C SER A 228 -7.37 11.03 1.50
N ARG A 229 -6.27 11.05 0.74
CA ARG A 229 -6.10 10.27 -0.50
C ARG A 229 -7.15 10.53 -1.60
N LEU A 230 -7.78 11.71 -1.66
CA LEU A 230 -8.90 12.02 -2.58
C LEU A 230 -10.23 11.33 -2.22
N MET A 231 -10.35 10.82 -0.99
CA MET A 231 -11.62 10.32 -0.47
C MET A 231 -12.54 11.48 -0.03
N ALA A 232 -13.82 11.19 0.19
CA ALA A 232 -14.77 12.15 0.77
C ALA A 232 -14.26 12.72 2.11
N ILE A 233 -14.64 13.96 2.42
CA ILE A 233 -14.27 14.60 3.69
C ILE A 233 -14.98 13.85 4.81
N SER A 234 -14.18 13.21 5.66
CA SER A 234 -14.66 12.44 6.80
C SER A 234 -13.86 12.74 8.05
N CYS A 235 -14.44 12.43 9.20
CA CYS A 235 -13.73 12.52 10.46
C CYS A 235 -12.54 11.55 10.45
N SER A 236 -11.36 12.03 10.82
CA SER A 236 -10.17 11.20 10.95
C SER A 236 -9.45 11.47 12.27
N ALA A 237 -9.01 10.38 12.92
CA ALA A 237 -8.16 10.41 14.11
C ALA A 237 -6.66 10.55 13.80
N ASN A 238 -6.28 10.64 12.52
CA ASN A 238 -4.88 10.73 12.12
C ASN A 238 -4.27 12.05 12.64
N PRO A 239 -3.23 12.01 13.50
CA PRO A 239 -2.64 13.21 14.05
C PRO A 239 -1.82 14.00 13.01
N TYR A 240 -1.29 13.33 11.98
CA TYR A 240 -0.37 13.97 11.04
C TYR A 240 -1.03 15.09 10.23
N PRO A 241 -2.24 14.93 9.66
CA PRO A 241 -2.96 16.05 9.04
C PRO A 241 -3.23 17.22 10.01
N ILE A 242 -3.51 16.93 11.29
CA ILE A 242 -3.77 17.95 12.32
C ILE A 242 -2.50 18.77 12.58
N GLU A 243 -1.38 18.10 12.82
CA GLU A 243 -0.08 18.73 13.03
C GLU A 243 0.37 19.54 11.81
N MET A 244 0.19 18.98 10.62
CA MET A 244 0.46 19.65 9.35
C MET A 244 -0.37 20.92 9.20
N ARG A 245 -1.68 20.88 9.51
CA ARG A 245 -2.54 22.07 9.40
C ARG A 245 -2.20 23.15 10.42
N ARG A 246 -1.88 22.78 11.67
CA ARG A 246 -1.37 23.73 12.68
C ARG A 246 -0.11 24.45 12.19
N HIS A 247 0.82 23.71 11.61
CA HIS A 247 2.04 24.28 11.06
C HIS A 247 1.76 25.22 9.87
N GLN A 248 0.84 24.85 8.97
CA GLN A 248 0.41 25.72 7.87
C GLN A 248 -0.17 27.05 8.37
N ILE A 249 -1.05 27.02 9.37
CA ILE A 249 -1.63 28.21 10.00
C ILE A 249 -0.54 29.08 10.60
N GLN A 250 0.34 28.49 11.41
CA GLN A 250 1.42 29.21 12.08
C GLN A 250 2.37 29.91 11.10
N CYS A 251 2.68 29.26 9.97
CA CYS A 251 3.55 29.80 8.94
C CYS A 251 2.81 30.71 7.93
N GLY A 252 1.49 30.80 7.98
CA GLY A 252 0.69 31.55 7.00
C GLY A 252 0.80 30.99 5.58
N ILE A 253 0.94 29.68 5.42
CA ILE A 253 1.09 29.00 4.11
C ILE A 253 -0.12 28.12 3.80
N GLY A 254 -0.40 27.94 2.50
CA GLY A 254 -1.56 27.18 2.04
C GLY A 254 -2.86 28.00 2.08
N ASP A 255 -3.99 27.31 2.15
CA ASP A 255 -5.30 27.97 2.19
C ASP A 255 -5.50 28.74 3.48
N ARG A 256 -6.08 29.94 3.35
CA ARG A 256 -6.44 30.79 4.50
C ARG A 256 -7.34 30.02 5.45
N CYS A 257 -7.00 30.04 6.73
CA CYS A 257 -7.80 29.34 7.73
C CYS A 257 -9.13 30.04 8.01
N ASP A 258 -10.14 29.25 8.36
CA ASP A 258 -11.45 29.71 8.79
C ASP A 258 -11.53 29.67 10.34
N PRO A 259 -11.55 30.83 11.03
CA PRO A 259 -11.63 30.88 12.48
C PRO A 259 -12.86 30.16 13.07
N LEU A 260 -13.96 30.03 12.30
CA LEU A 260 -15.16 29.32 12.77
C LEU A 260 -14.90 27.83 13.01
N TYR A 261 -14.09 27.21 12.15
CA TYR A 261 -13.83 25.77 12.18
C TYR A 261 -12.43 25.41 12.68
N GLU A 262 -11.48 26.34 12.60
CA GLU A 262 -10.05 26.11 12.79
C GLU A 262 -9.44 26.90 13.96
N ALA A 263 -10.23 27.62 14.76
CA ALA A 263 -9.71 28.28 15.97
C ALA A 263 -9.00 27.30 16.92
N TRP A 264 -9.47 26.06 17.01
CA TRP A 264 -8.85 25.00 17.81
C TRP A 264 -7.48 24.53 17.26
N LEU A 265 -7.13 24.91 16.03
CA LEU A 265 -5.84 24.70 15.39
C LEU A 265 -4.93 25.94 15.48
N GLY A 266 -5.40 27.03 16.10
CA GLY A 266 -4.65 28.28 16.25
C GLY A 266 -4.97 29.36 15.19
N CYS A 267 -6.06 29.20 14.42
CA CYS A 267 -6.54 30.26 13.54
C CYS A 267 -7.09 31.44 14.34
N ILE A 268 -6.70 32.67 13.98
CA ILE A 268 -7.13 33.93 14.62
C ILE A 268 -7.92 34.76 13.62
#